data_AF-A0A7M1UPK0-F1
#
_entry.id   AF-A0A7M1UPK0-F1
#
_cell.length_a   1.000
_cell.length_b   1.000
_cell.length_c   1.000
_cell.angle_alpha   90.00
_cell.angle_beta   90.00
_cell.angle_gamma   90.00
#
_symmetry.space_group_name_H-M   'P 1'
#
loop_
_entity.id
_entity.type
_entity.pdbx_description
1 polymer ?
#
loop_
_entity_poly.entity_id
_entity_poly.type
_entity_poly.pdbx_seq_one_letter_code
_entity_poly.pdbx_strand_id
1 'polypeptide(L)'
;MLSSDLKEKVFSFLQKYGDKGFIVLKTALSIAKDPNIDHKLGDFSFKHLVLKLNSMGFSYNPVNLIRILEKEFGLIEKTYSSSNQTWWRFKDIDAVEEAVYSENDVEKVEDPKIRLIAVKYRSLEPAEIYAFLQKTLIKPSLTPADKAKFRSMVFNEIDQLVKLVDEMYNYEEFFEYEISFIKEIFKLAEKLSRRIENEHLRGFRGRQTISQEDILRDDHRGHS
;
A
#
# COMPACT_ATOMS: atom_id res chain seq x y z
N MET A 1 -31.69 -7.37 1.92
CA MET A 1 -32.01 -6.99 3.32
C MET A 1 -30.83 -7.18 4.27
N LEU A 2 -30.06 -8.28 4.22
CA LEU A 2 -28.88 -8.51 5.08
C LEU A 2 -27.82 -7.38 5.02
N SER A 3 -27.56 -6.81 3.85
CA SER A 3 -26.57 -5.71 3.67
C SER A 3 -26.92 -4.44 4.46
N SER A 4 -28.20 -4.11 4.64
CA SER A 4 -28.64 -2.90 5.38
C SER A 4 -28.39 -3.04 6.88
N ASP A 5 -28.82 -4.16 7.46
CA ASP A 5 -28.66 -4.47 8.90
C ASP A 5 -27.17 -4.59 9.28
N LEU A 6 -26.34 -5.14 8.38
CA LEU A 6 -24.90 -5.25 8.62
C LEU A 6 -24.20 -3.90 8.57
N LYS A 7 -24.58 -3.02 7.64
CA LYS A 7 -24.11 -1.63 7.57
C LYS A 7 -24.45 -0.86 8.85
N GLU A 8 -25.68 -0.94 9.33
CA GLU A 8 -26.11 -0.31 10.60
C GLU A 8 -25.30 -0.80 11.81
N LYS A 9 -24.95 -2.09 11.84
CA LYS A 9 -24.09 -2.67 12.89
C LYS A 9 -22.66 -2.15 12.82
N VAL A 10 -22.09 -2.04 11.63
CA VAL A 10 -20.77 -1.41 11.44
C VAL A 10 -20.81 0.04 11.93
N PHE A 11 -21.81 0.81 11.51
CA PHE A 11 -21.95 2.20 11.92
C PHE A 11 -22.08 2.35 13.43
N SER A 12 -22.97 1.57 14.05
CA SER A 12 -23.17 1.55 15.50
C SER A 12 -21.90 1.16 16.27
N PHE A 13 -21.10 0.22 15.73
CA PHE A 13 -19.81 -0.14 16.29
C PHE A 13 -18.83 1.04 16.22
N LEU A 14 -18.70 1.67 15.05
CA LEU A 14 -17.77 2.77 14.84
C LEU A 14 -18.15 4.02 15.64
N GLN A 15 -19.44 4.32 15.80
CA GLN A 15 -19.90 5.38 16.70
C GLN A 15 -19.53 5.11 18.16
N LYS A 16 -19.71 3.86 18.62
CA LYS A 16 -19.48 3.49 20.02
C LYS A 16 -18.00 3.40 20.39
N TYR A 17 -17.15 2.94 19.48
CA TYR A 17 -15.72 2.67 19.76
C TYR A 17 -14.75 3.63 19.08
N GLY A 18 -15.27 4.58 18.29
CA GLY A 18 -14.52 5.66 17.67
C GLY A 18 -13.31 5.17 16.88
N ASP A 19 -12.23 5.93 16.96
CA ASP A 19 -11.02 5.71 16.16
C ASP A 19 -10.38 4.34 16.45
N LYS A 20 -10.42 3.87 17.70
CA LYS A 20 -9.89 2.54 18.05
C LYS A 20 -10.66 1.42 17.36
N GLY A 21 -11.99 1.53 17.31
CA GLY A 21 -12.85 0.60 16.58
C GLY A 21 -12.58 0.65 15.08
N PHE A 22 -12.50 1.86 14.52
CA PHE A 22 -12.19 2.09 13.11
C PHE A 22 -10.84 1.50 12.70
N ILE A 23 -9.77 1.81 13.43
CA ILE A 23 -8.42 1.31 13.16
C ILE A 23 -8.40 -0.22 13.21
N VAL A 24 -9.03 -0.85 14.20
CA VAL A 24 -9.08 -2.32 14.28
C VAL A 24 -9.83 -2.92 13.08
N LEU A 25 -10.98 -2.37 12.74
CA LEU A 25 -11.82 -2.90 11.66
C LEU A 25 -11.16 -2.69 10.28
N LYS A 26 -10.62 -1.50 10.02
CA LYS A 26 -9.84 -1.16 8.81
C LYS A 26 -8.60 -2.05 8.68
N THR A 27 -7.88 -2.30 9.78
CA THR A 27 -6.70 -3.17 9.78
C THR A 27 -7.08 -4.63 9.50
N ALA A 28 -8.17 -5.12 10.09
CA ALA A 28 -8.68 -6.46 9.81
C ALA A 28 -9.11 -6.63 8.35
N LEU A 29 -9.79 -5.64 7.76
CA LEU A 29 -10.13 -5.61 6.33
C LEU A 29 -8.87 -5.60 5.44
N SER A 30 -7.86 -4.79 5.79
CA SER A 30 -6.59 -4.76 5.06
C SER A 30 -5.88 -6.11 5.07
N ILE A 31 -5.89 -6.81 6.21
CA ILE A 31 -5.32 -8.16 6.34
C ILE A 31 -6.08 -9.14 5.45
N ALA A 32 -7.42 -9.10 5.49
CA ALA A 32 -8.29 -9.98 4.72
C ALA A 32 -8.08 -9.92 3.20
N LYS A 33 -7.49 -8.83 2.70
CA LYS A 33 -7.20 -8.61 1.29
C LYS A 33 -5.72 -8.72 0.94
N ASP A 34 -4.86 -9.04 1.90
CA ASP A 34 -3.42 -9.12 1.66
C ASP A 34 -3.08 -10.43 0.93
N PRO A 35 -2.65 -10.40 -0.34
CA PRO A 35 -2.38 -11.63 -1.10
C PRO A 35 -1.18 -12.42 -0.56
N ASN A 36 -0.38 -11.84 0.36
CA ASN A 36 0.76 -12.52 0.97
C ASN A 36 0.37 -13.35 2.21
N ILE A 37 -0.90 -13.29 2.63
CA ILE A 37 -1.41 -14.04 3.78
C ILE A 37 -2.20 -15.27 3.29
N ASP A 38 -1.94 -16.43 3.89
CA ASP A 38 -2.73 -17.63 3.63
C ASP A 38 -4.07 -17.54 4.37
N HIS A 39 -5.14 -17.30 3.61
CA HIS A 39 -6.50 -17.11 4.12
C HIS A 39 -7.31 -18.40 4.31
N LYS A 40 -6.70 -19.58 4.19
CA LYS A 40 -7.41 -20.87 4.35
C LYS A 40 -8.15 -21.01 5.68
N LEU A 41 -7.62 -20.44 6.75
CA LEU A 41 -8.19 -20.56 8.10
C LEU A 41 -9.15 -19.42 8.47
N GLY A 42 -9.22 -18.36 7.65
CA GLY A 42 -10.03 -17.17 7.90
C GLY A 42 -9.46 -15.94 7.21
N ASP A 43 -10.19 -14.85 7.32
CA ASP A 43 -9.84 -13.59 6.68
C ASP A 43 -8.70 -12.89 7.43
N PHE A 44 -8.69 -12.93 8.76
CA PHE A 44 -7.59 -12.42 9.55
C PHE A 44 -7.34 -13.25 10.81
N SER A 45 -6.10 -13.18 11.31
CA SER A 45 -5.69 -13.82 12.56
C SER A 45 -5.31 -12.80 13.62
N PHE A 46 -5.42 -13.18 14.90
CA PHE A 46 -5.04 -12.30 16.00
C PHE A 46 -3.59 -11.83 15.87
N LYS A 47 -2.69 -12.75 15.52
CA LYS A 47 -1.27 -12.48 15.32
C LYS A 47 -1.05 -11.46 14.20
N HIS A 48 -1.70 -11.64 13.05
CA HIS A 48 -1.59 -10.69 11.93
C HIS A 48 -2.13 -9.32 12.30
N LEU A 49 -3.26 -9.26 13.01
CA LEU A 49 -3.84 -7.99 13.46
C LEU A 49 -2.90 -7.24 14.38
N VAL A 50 -2.38 -7.89 15.43
CA VAL A 50 -1.45 -7.26 16.37
C VAL A 50 -0.16 -6.80 15.68
N LEU A 51 0.42 -7.64 14.81
CA LEU A 51 1.63 -7.27 14.06
C LEU A 51 1.38 -6.04 13.18
N LYS A 52 0.25 -5.99 12.47
CA LYS A 52 -0.09 -4.87 11.59
C LYS A 52 -0.38 -3.59 12.39
N LEU A 53 -1.15 -3.68 13.46
CA LEU A 53 -1.38 -2.55 14.38
C LEU A 53 -0.08 -1.99 14.94
N ASN A 54 0.82 -2.86 15.43
CA ASN A 54 2.13 -2.43 15.93
C ASN A 54 2.99 -1.78 14.84
N SER A 55 2.96 -2.30 13.61
CA SER A 55 3.68 -1.70 12.47
C SER A 55 3.18 -0.30 12.09
N MET A 56 1.93 0.01 12.47
CA MET A 56 1.29 1.33 12.31
C MET A 56 1.45 2.21 13.56
N GLY A 57 2.23 1.80 14.57
CA GLY A 57 2.45 2.58 15.80
C GLY A 57 1.38 2.40 16.89
N PHE A 58 0.38 1.55 16.68
CA PHE A 58 -0.68 1.31 17.67
C PHE A 58 -0.32 0.16 18.61
N SER A 59 -0.22 0.45 19.91
CA SER A 59 0.21 -0.50 20.94
C SER A 59 -0.92 -1.06 21.82
N TYR A 60 -2.18 -0.74 21.51
CA TYR A 60 -3.32 -1.19 22.33
C TYR A 60 -3.75 -2.63 22.00
N ASN A 61 -4.27 -3.33 23.01
CA ASN A 61 -4.71 -4.72 22.88
C ASN A 61 -6.10 -4.82 22.20
N PRO A 62 -6.23 -5.46 21.01
CA PRO A 62 -7.49 -5.51 20.27
C PRO A 62 -8.46 -6.60 20.75
N VAL A 63 -8.11 -7.42 21.76
CA VAL A 63 -8.94 -8.57 22.23
C VAL A 63 -10.39 -8.16 22.53
N ASN A 64 -10.59 -7.07 23.26
CA ASN A 64 -11.94 -6.63 23.62
C ASN A 64 -12.74 -6.21 22.39
N LEU A 65 -12.13 -5.50 21.45
CA LEU A 65 -12.79 -5.05 20.23
C LEU A 65 -13.15 -6.22 19.32
N ILE A 66 -12.28 -7.24 19.19
CA ILE A 66 -12.62 -8.48 18.48
C ILE A 66 -13.80 -9.19 19.16
N ARG A 67 -13.77 -9.34 20.49
CA ARG A 67 -14.87 -9.98 21.23
C ARG A 67 -16.20 -9.27 20.96
N ILE A 68 -16.18 -7.94 20.95
CA ILE A 68 -17.35 -7.10 20.66
C ILE A 68 -17.82 -7.28 19.21
N LEU A 69 -16.91 -7.20 18.23
CA LEU A 69 -17.20 -7.43 16.82
C LEU A 69 -17.86 -8.80 16.58
N GLU A 70 -17.40 -9.84 17.28
CA GLU A 70 -17.92 -11.21 17.16
C GLU A 70 -19.25 -11.39 17.91
N LYS A 71 -19.31 -11.02 19.19
CA LYS A 71 -20.43 -11.40 20.08
C LYS A 71 -21.55 -10.38 20.14
N GLU A 72 -21.24 -9.10 20.07
CA GLU A 72 -22.22 -8.02 20.24
C GLU A 72 -22.74 -7.55 18.89
N PHE A 73 -21.84 -7.31 17.92
CA PHE A 73 -22.22 -6.82 16.59
C PHE A 73 -22.36 -7.93 15.56
N GLY A 74 -21.75 -9.10 15.80
CA GLY A 74 -21.83 -10.23 14.89
C GLY A 74 -21.33 -9.92 13.48
N LEU A 75 -20.34 -9.03 13.35
CA LEU A 75 -19.73 -8.62 12.06
C LEU A 75 -18.69 -9.64 11.58
N ILE A 76 -18.09 -10.34 12.53
CA ILE A 76 -17.13 -11.41 12.29
C ILE A 76 -17.58 -12.69 12.99
N GLU A 77 -17.04 -13.81 12.54
CA GLU A 77 -17.20 -15.11 13.17
C GLU A 77 -15.86 -15.81 13.30
N LYS A 78 -15.68 -16.56 14.39
CA LYS A 78 -14.47 -17.33 14.61
C LYS A 78 -14.48 -18.58 13.75
N THR A 79 -13.50 -18.74 12.89
CA THR A 79 -13.40 -19.85 11.94
C THR A 79 -12.42 -20.94 12.37
N TYR A 80 -11.38 -20.56 13.13
CA TYR A 80 -10.40 -21.51 13.63
C TYR A 80 -9.79 -21.02 14.94
N SER A 81 -9.48 -21.96 15.85
CA SER A 81 -8.72 -21.66 17.06
C SER A 81 -7.81 -22.83 17.43
N SER A 82 -6.56 -22.51 17.74
CA SER A 82 -5.58 -23.40 18.36
C SER A 82 -5.05 -22.77 19.66
N SER A 83 -4.10 -23.44 20.31
CA SER A 83 -3.43 -22.92 21.52
C SER A 83 -2.69 -21.60 21.27
N ASN A 84 -2.23 -21.35 20.04
CA ASN A 84 -1.33 -20.22 19.72
C ASN A 84 -1.92 -19.25 18.69
N GLN A 85 -3.06 -19.57 18.06
CA GLN A 85 -3.64 -18.71 17.04
C GLN A 85 -5.16 -18.86 16.94
N THR A 86 -5.82 -17.74 16.73
CA THR A 86 -7.26 -17.68 16.44
C THR A 86 -7.47 -16.88 15.16
N TRP A 87 -8.40 -17.34 14.33
CA TRP A 87 -8.78 -16.75 13.05
C TRP A 87 -10.26 -16.43 13.02
N TRP A 88 -10.59 -15.37 12.29
CA TRP A 88 -11.95 -14.91 12.07
C TRP A 88 -12.19 -14.65 10.58
N ARG A 89 -13.46 -14.73 10.20
CA ARG A 89 -14.00 -14.35 8.89
C ARG A 89 -15.07 -13.27 9.07
N PHE A 90 -15.16 -12.35 8.12
CA PHE A 90 -16.27 -11.41 8.04
C PHE A 90 -17.52 -12.13 7.55
N LYS A 91 -18.67 -11.83 8.15
CA LYS A 91 -19.94 -12.42 7.66
C LYS A 91 -20.27 -11.97 6.23
N ASP A 92 -19.92 -10.73 5.92
CA ASP A 92 -20.04 -10.14 4.60
C ASP A 92 -18.94 -9.07 4.47
N ILE A 93 -17.79 -9.48 3.91
CA ILE A 93 -16.61 -8.61 3.84
C ILE A 93 -16.87 -7.37 2.98
N ASP A 94 -17.62 -7.52 1.89
CA ASP A 94 -17.91 -6.44 0.96
C ASP A 94 -18.86 -5.43 1.60
N ALA A 95 -19.90 -5.87 2.32
CA ALA A 95 -20.79 -4.97 3.05
C ALA A 95 -20.09 -4.26 4.22
N VAL A 96 -19.20 -4.95 4.95
CA VAL A 96 -18.42 -4.33 6.03
C VAL A 96 -17.47 -3.30 5.47
N GLU A 97 -16.78 -3.63 4.38
CA GLU A 97 -15.89 -2.71 3.69
C GLU A 97 -16.65 -1.47 3.21
N GLU A 98 -17.75 -1.68 2.48
CA GLU A 98 -18.59 -0.60 2.00
C GLU A 98 -19.00 0.29 3.17
N ALA A 99 -19.51 -0.26 4.28
CA ALA A 99 -19.91 0.51 5.47
C ALA A 99 -18.76 1.30 6.12
N VAL A 100 -17.57 0.70 6.20
CA VAL A 100 -16.38 1.35 6.76
C VAL A 100 -15.96 2.54 5.90
N TYR A 101 -16.10 2.46 4.57
CA TYR A 101 -15.63 3.48 3.64
C TYR A 101 -16.75 4.39 3.07
N SER A 102 -18.03 4.04 3.17
CA SER A 102 -19.16 4.76 2.57
C SER A 102 -19.65 5.94 3.41
N GLU A 103 -19.56 5.85 4.75
CA GLU A 103 -20.04 6.92 5.65
C GLU A 103 -18.96 7.55 6.52
N ASN A 104 -17.88 6.84 6.87
CA ASN A 104 -16.84 7.40 7.75
C ASN A 104 -15.87 8.35 7.04
N ASP A 105 -15.79 8.33 5.70
CA ASP A 105 -15.04 9.33 4.92
C ASP A 105 -15.88 10.56 4.54
N VAL A 106 -17.20 10.48 4.71
CA VAL A 106 -18.14 11.47 4.18
C VAL A 106 -18.70 12.33 5.32
N GLU A 107 -19.09 11.76 6.45
CA GLU A 107 -19.75 12.56 7.50
C GLU A 107 -18.82 13.10 8.59
N LYS A 108 -17.61 12.55 8.80
CA LYS A 108 -16.66 13.08 9.79
C LYS A 108 -15.70 14.13 9.26
N VAL A 109 -15.58 14.24 7.95
CA VAL A 109 -14.76 15.24 7.28
C VAL A 109 -15.70 16.17 6.52
N GLU A 110 -16.29 17.13 7.24
CA GLU A 110 -17.05 18.20 6.59
C GLU A 110 -16.16 19.10 5.74
N ASP A 111 -14.86 19.18 6.04
CA ASP A 111 -13.92 20.03 5.29
C ASP A 111 -13.80 19.54 3.83
N PRO A 112 -14.33 20.30 2.85
CA PRO A 112 -14.26 19.92 1.44
C PRO A 112 -12.83 19.77 0.93
N LYS A 113 -11.86 20.42 1.59
CA LYS A 113 -10.45 20.36 1.22
C LYS A 113 -9.83 19.02 1.57
N ILE A 114 -10.10 18.49 2.76
CA ILE A 114 -9.65 17.14 3.16
C ILE A 114 -10.26 16.11 2.21
N ARG A 115 -11.55 16.22 1.89
CA ARG A 115 -12.20 15.34 0.90
C ARG A 115 -11.56 15.41 -0.48
N LEU A 116 -11.26 16.61 -0.96
CA LEU A 116 -10.57 16.78 -2.25
C LEU A 116 -9.18 16.14 -2.22
N ILE A 117 -8.43 16.29 -1.13
CA ILE A 117 -7.12 15.64 -0.96
C ILE A 117 -7.25 14.11 -1.04
N ALA A 118 -8.26 13.53 -0.38
CA ALA A 118 -8.52 12.09 -0.44
C ALA A 118 -8.89 11.62 -1.86
N VAL A 119 -9.69 12.40 -2.60
CA VAL A 119 -10.04 12.11 -4.00
C VAL A 119 -8.80 12.17 -4.88
N LYS A 120 -8.01 13.26 -4.80
CA LYS A 120 -6.74 13.41 -5.54
C LYS A 120 -5.82 12.21 -5.29
N TYR A 121 -5.70 11.77 -4.04
CA TYR A 121 -4.86 10.62 -3.66
C TYR A 121 -5.30 9.35 -4.38
N ARG A 122 -6.60 9.05 -4.36
CA ARG A 122 -7.16 7.84 -4.99
C ARG A 122 -7.04 7.88 -6.50
N SER A 123 -7.27 9.04 -7.11
CA SER A 123 -7.14 9.24 -8.56
C SER A 123 -5.70 9.11 -9.09
N LEU A 124 -4.70 9.24 -8.22
CA LEU A 124 -3.29 9.02 -8.58
C LEU A 124 -2.87 7.54 -8.51
N GLU A 125 -3.78 6.64 -8.14
CA GLU A 125 -3.57 5.19 -8.08
C GLU A 125 -2.24 4.75 -7.43
N PRO A 126 -1.94 5.16 -6.17
CA PRO A 126 -0.61 5.00 -5.58
C PRO A 126 -0.20 3.53 -5.42
N ALA A 127 -1.17 2.64 -5.24
CA ALA A 127 -0.96 1.20 -5.17
C ALA A 127 -0.41 0.63 -6.50
N GLU A 128 -0.86 1.15 -7.64
CA GLU A 128 -0.36 0.73 -8.95
C GLU A 128 1.08 1.19 -9.19
N ILE A 129 1.38 2.43 -8.80
CA ILE A 129 2.74 2.98 -8.83
C ILE A 129 3.65 2.10 -7.98
N TYR A 130 3.26 1.82 -6.74
CA TYR A 130 4.00 0.97 -5.83
C TYR A 130 4.27 -0.43 -6.41
N ALA A 131 3.23 -1.10 -6.91
CA ALA A 131 3.32 -2.43 -7.51
C ALA A 131 4.26 -2.44 -8.73
N PHE A 132 4.17 -1.42 -9.58
CA PHE A 132 5.09 -1.26 -10.71
C PHE A 132 6.54 -1.12 -10.25
N LEU A 133 6.81 -0.25 -9.28
CA LEU A 133 8.17 -0.01 -8.76
C LEU A 133 8.76 -1.27 -8.14
N GLN A 134 8.01 -1.96 -7.28
CA GLN A 134 8.44 -3.23 -6.68
C GLN A 134 8.76 -4.29 -7.74
N LYS A 135 7.82 -4.53 -8.67
CA LYS A 135 7.98 -5.52 -9.73
C LYS A 135 9.17 -5.20 -10.63
N THR A 136 9.42 -3.92 -10.89
CA THR A 136 10.52 -3.48 -11.76
C THR A 136 11.88 -3.61 -11.06
N LEU A 137 11.95 -3.31 -9.76
CA LEU A 137 13.16 -3.42 -8.97
C LEU A 137 13.70 -4.86 -8.86
N ILE A 138 12.84 -5.88 -8.87
CA ILE A 138 13.27 -7.28 -8.77
C ILE A 138 13.69 -7.90 -10.11
N LYS A 139 13.45 -7.24 -11.25
CA LYS A 139 13.80 -7.80 -12.56
C LYS A 139 15.32 -7.96 -12.69
N PRO A 140 15.84 -9.00 -13.38
CA PRO A 140 17.27 -9.14 -13.63
C PRO A 140 17.85 -7.98 -14.48
N SER A 141 17.09 -7.49 -15.45
CA SER A 141 17.46 -6.36 -16.32
C SER A 141 16.24 -5.48 -16.61
N LEU A 142 16.47 -4.19 -16.87
CA LEU A 142 15.42 -3.23 -17.18
C LEU A 142 15.29 -3.03 -18.69
N THR A 143 14.09 -3.26 -19.22
CA THR A 143 13.81 -3.04 -20.64
C THR A 143 13.66 -1.55 -20.96
N PRO A 144 13.77 -1.12 -22.24
CA PRO A 144 13.45 0.24 -22.64
C PRO A 144 12.03 0.66 -22.26
N ALA A 145 11.06 -0.26 -22.34
CA ALA A 145 9.68 -0.03 -21.94
C ALA A 145 9.55 0.23 -20.42
N ASP A 146 10.29 -0.51 -19.59
CA ASP A 146 10.33 -0.27 -18.14
C ASP A 146 10.85 1.12 -17.81
N LYS A 147 11.94 1.53 -18.48
CA LYS A 147 12.57 2.85 -18.31
C LYS A 147 11.64 3.97 -18.77
N ALA A 148 10.94 3.78 -19.90
CA ALA A 148 9.98 4.74 -20.42
C ALA A 148 8.76 4.89 -19.50
N LYS A 149 8.18 3.76 -19.02
CA LYS A 149 7.05 3.78 -18.09
C LYS A 149 7.44 4.41 -16.76
N PHE A 150 8.60 4.07 -16.20
CA PHE A 150 9.11 4.71 -14.98
C PHE A 150 9.28 6.22 -15.18
N ARG A 151 9.87 6.65 -16.30
CA ARG A 151 10.02 8.07 -16.62
C ARG A 151 8.66 8.78 -16.66
N SER A 152 7.69 8.20 -17.38
CA SER A 152 6.33 8.74 -17.42
C SER A 152 5.74 8.87 -16.01
N MET A 153 5.89 7.84 -15.19
CA MET A 153 5.40 7.83 -13.80
C MET A 153 6.02 8.93 -12.94
N VAL A 154 7.33 9.15 -13.08
CA VAL A 154 8.04 10.18 -12.34
C VAL A 154 7.54 11.57 -12.69
N PHE A 155 7.39 11.87 -13.99
CA PHE A 155 7.04 13.21 -14.46
C PHE A 155 5.54 13.52 -14.41
N ASN A 156 4.68 12.52 -14.16
CA ASN A 156 3.24 12.72 -14.10
C ASN A 156 2.68 12.42 -12.69
N GLU A 157 2.59 11.15 -12.30
CA GLU A 157 1.87 10.75 -11.09
C GLU A 157 2.69 10.97 -9.81
N ILE A 158 3.99 10.63 -9.83
CA ILE A 158 4.86 10.78 -8.65
C ILE A 158 5.10 12.27 -8.35
N ASP A 159 5.27 13.13 -9.36
CA ASP A 159 5.33 14.59 -9.18
C ASP A 159 4.07 15.14 -8.50
N GLN A 160 2.89 14.64 -8.88
CA GLN A 160 1.63 15.02 -8.24
C GLN A 160 1.52 14.49 -6.81
N LEU A 161 2.04 13.30 -6.51
CA LEU A 161 2.10 12.78 -5.14
C LEU A 161 2.98 13.64 -4.23
N VAL A 162 4.06 14.26 -4.73
CA VAL A 162 4.88 15.19 -3.94
C VAL A 162 4.05 16.40 -3.52
N LYS A 163 3.36 17.03 -4.47
CA LYS A 163 2.50 18.18 -4.20
C LYS A 163 1.38 17.83 -3.23
N LEU A 164 0.80 16.64 -3.39
CA LEU A 164 -0.29 16.18 -2.55
C LEU A 164 0.17 15.88 -1.12
N VAL A 165 1.36 15.33 -0.92
CA VAL A 165 1.88 15.04 0.43
C VAL A 165 2.11 16.33 1.22
N ASP A 166 2.55 17.41 0.56
CA ASP A 166 2.69 18.73 1.17
C ASP A 166 1.32 19.30 1.60
N GLU A 167 0.28 19.10 0.79
CA GLU A 167 -1.10 19.45 1.17
C GLU A 167 -1.56 18.62 2.38
N MET A 168 -1.27 17.31 2.40
CA MET A 168 -1.68 16.35 3.44
C MET A 168 -1.05 16.63 4.80
N TYR A 169 0.18 17.15 4.88
CA TYR A 169 0.81 17.49 6.17
C TYR A 169 0.04 18.53 6.98
N ASN A 170 -0.78 19.37 6.34
CA ASN A 170 -1.63 20.32 7.05
C ASN A 170 -2.83 19.66 7.75
N TYR A 171 -3.05 18.37 7.48
CA TYR A 171 -4.17 17.55 7.94
C TYR A 171 -3.65 16.15 8.28
N GLU A 172 -2.47 16.07 8.89
CA GLU A 172 -1.72 14.83 9.11
C GLU A 172 -2.55 13.78 9.87
N GLU A 173 -3.38 14.22 10.81
CA GLU A 173 -4.28 13.37 11.59
C GLU A 173 -5.30 12.59 10.74
N PHE A 174 -5.58 13.05 9.52
CA PHE A 174 -6.49 12.39 8.57
C PHE A 174 -5.76 11.54 7.52
N PHE A 175 -4.46 11.79 7.29
CA PHE A 175 -3.69 11.21 6.18
C PHE A 175 -2.40 10.51 6.59
N GLU A 176 -2.20 10.20 7.88
CA GLU A 176 -0.96 9.60 8.38
C GLU A 176 -0.54 8.34 7.58
N TYR A 177 -1.50 7.48 7.25
CA TYR A 177 -1.26 6.27 6.46
C TYR A 177 -0.85 6.61 5.02
N GLU A 178 -1.61 7.48 4.35
CA GLU A 178 -1.39 7.90 2.98
C GLU A 178 -0.02 8.60 2.83
N ILE A 179 0.33 9.49 3.76
CA ILE A 179 1.64 10.14 3.84
C ILE A 179 2.76 9.10 3.97
N SER A 180 2.60 8.11 4.86
CA SER A 180 3.59 7.04 5.05
C SER A 180 3.75 6.19 3.80
N PHE A 181 2.66 5.87 3.11
CA PHE A 181 2.68 5.08 1.88
C PHE A 181 3.35 5.82 0.72
N ILE A 182 3.07 7.12 0.55
CA ILE A 182 3.73 7.98 -0.44
C ILE A 182 5.24 8.03 -0.19
N LYS A 183 5.68 8.16 1.07
CA LYS A 183 7.11 8.12 1.42
C LYS A 183 7.77 6.81 0.99
N GLU A 184 7.08 5.67 1.12
CA GLU A 184 7.62 4.39 0.67
C GLU A 184 7.71 4.31 -0.86
N ILE A 185 6.71 4.83 -1.59
CA ILE A 185 6.76 4.99 -3.05
C ILE A 185 8.01 5.79 -3.47
N PHE A 186 8.30 6.92 -2.81
CA PHE A 186 9.48 7.72 -3.12
C PHE A 186 10.78 6.97 -2.88
N LYS A 187 10.91 6.23 -1.78
CA LYS A 187 12.10 5.38 -1.54
C LYS A 187 12.29 4.35 -2.65
N LEU A 188 11.22 3.72 -3.12
CA LEU A 188 11.30 2.75 -4.22
C LEU A 188 11.67 3.42 -5.54
N ALA A 189 11.09 4.59 -5.83
CA ALA A 189 11.41 5.37 -7.02
C ALA A 189 12.88 5.80 -7.03
N GLU A 190 13.41 6.24 -5.89
CA GLU A 190 14.82 6.61 -5.75
C GLU A 190 15.75 5.41 -5.98
N LYS A 191 15.43 4.24 -5.39
CA LYS A 191 16.18 3.00 -5.63
C LYS A 191 16.20 2.63 -7.11
N LEU A 192 15.05 2.74 -7.80
CA LEU A 192 14.94 2.39 -9.21
C LEU A 192 15.69 3.39 -10.09
N SER A 193 15.63 4.69 -9.78
CA SER A 193 16.39 5.74 -10.46
C SER A 193 17.90 5.46 -10.42
N ARG A 194 18.45 5.22 -9.21
CA ARG A 194 19.87 4.87 -9.03
C ARG A 194 20.25 3.61 -9.81
N ARG A 195 19.38 2.62 -9.88
CA ARG A 195 19.62 1.41 -10.68
C ARG A 195 19.70 1.73 -12.18
N ILE A 196 18.76 2.53 -12.70
CA ILE A 196 18.74 2.94 -14.11
C ILE A 196 20.02 3.70 -14.48
N GLU A 197 20.45 4.62 -13.62
CA GLU A 197 21.71 5.37 -13.78
C GLU A 197 22.92 4.42 -13.85
N ASN A 198 23.02 3.46 -12.93
CA ASN A 198 24.10 2.48 -12.90
C ASN A 198 24.14 1.58 -14.15
N GLU A 199 22.98 1.14 -14.66
CA GLU A 199 22.92 0.39 -15.92
C GLU A 199 23.37 1.24 -17.12
N HIS A 200 23.03 2.53 -17.13
CA HIS A 200 23.45 3.45 -18.18
C HIS A 200 24.98 3.64 -18.18
N LEU A 201 25.57 3.86 -17.01
CA LEU A 201 27.02 4.02 -16.83
C LEU A 201 27.80 2.74 -17.23
N ARG A 202 27.28 1.54 -16.90
CA ARG A 202 27.88 0.27 -17.33
C ARG A 202 27.86 0.10 -18.85
N GLY A 203 26.74 0.44 -19.50
CA GLY A 203 26.63 0.41 -20.95
C GLY A 203 27.58 1.39 -21.65
N PHE A 204 27.81 2.56 -21.05
CA PHE A 204 28.74 3.56 -21.58
C PHE A 204 30.21 3.11 -21.47
N ARG A 205 30.60 2.57 -20.31
CA ARG A 205 31.97 2.04 -20.08
C ARG A 205 32.29 0.86 -21.00
N GLY A 206 31.35 -0.05 -21.21
CA GLY A 206 31.54 -1.19 -22.11
C GLY A 206 31.78 -0.79 -23.57
N ARG A 207 31.17 0.32 -24.05
CA ARG A 207 31.42 0.85 -25.40
C ARG A 207 32.79 1.51 -25.54
N GLN A 208 33.30 2.14 -24.48
CA GLN A 208 34.63 2.75 -24.51
C GLN A 208 35.76 1.70 -24.53
N THR A 209 35.60 0.58 -23.82
CA THR A 209 36.59 -0.52 -23.84
C THR A 209 36.66 -1.24 -25.18
N ILE A 210 35.52 -1.48 -25.84
CA ILE A 210 35.49 -2.11 -27.19
C ILE A 210 36.16 -1.18 -28.22
N SER A 211 35.90 0.13 -28.11
CA SER A 211 36.47 1.11 -29.03
C SER A 211 38.00 1.26 -28.91
N GLN A 212 38.63 0.92 -27.78
CA GLN A 212 40.10 0.94 -27.66
C GLN A 212 40.77 -0.35 -28.17
N GLU A 213 40.12 -1.50 -28.04
CA GLU A 213 40.64 -2.77 -28.56
C GLU A 213 40.58 -2.85 -30.09
N ASP A 214 39.56 -2.23 -30.71
CA ASP A 214 39.45 -2.15 -32.17
C ASP A 214 40.49 -1.19 -32.78
N ILE A 215 40.83 -0.09 -32.09
CA ILE A 215 41.91 0.83 -32.51
C ILE A 215 43.27 0.12 -32.51
N LEU A 216 43.52 -0.79 -31.56
CA LEU A 216 44.78 -1.53 -31.45
C LEU A 216 44.89 -2.71 -32.44
N ARG A 217 43.79 -3.13 -33.07
CA ARG A 217 43.77 -4.24 -34.05
C ARG A 217 44.00 -3.80 -35.49
N ASP A 218 43.71 -2.55 -35.82
CA ASP A 218 43.92 -2.01 -37.18
C ASP A 218 45.36 -1.53 -37.43
N ASP A 219 46.15 -1.22 -36.39
CA ASP A 219 47.55 -0.81 -36.55
C ASP A 219 48.52 -1.95 -36.91
N HIS A 220 48.13 -3.22 -36.76
CA HIS A 220 49.00 -4.37 -37.03
C HIS A 220 48.78 -5.05 -38.39
N ARG A 221 47.93 -4.50 -39.27
CA ARG A 221 47.74 -5.01 -40.64
C ARG A 221 48.40 -4.15 -41.72
N GLY A 222 49.19 -3.16 -41.31
CA GLY A 222 49.73 -2.12 -42.18
C GLY A 222 51.25 -2.10 -42.34
N HIS A 223 51.99 -3.21 -42.21
CA HIS A 223 53.36 -3.27 -42.74
C HIS A 223 53.67 -4.68 -43.24
N SER A 224 53.90 -4.75 -44.56
CA SER A 224 54.45 -5.88 -45.31
C SER A 224 55.88 -6.22 -44.90
#